data_AF-A0A7J4VHF7-F1
#
_entry.id   AF-A0A7J4VHF7-F1
#
_cell.length_a   1.000
_cell.length_b   1.000
_cell.length_c   1.000
_cell.angle_alpha   90.00
_cell.angle_beta   90.00
_cell.angle_gamma   90.00
#
_symmetry.space_group_name_H-M   'P 1'
#
loop_
_entity.id
_entity.type
_entity.pdbx_description
1 polymer ?
#
loop_
_entity_poly.entity_id
_entity_poly.type
_entity_poly.pdbx_seq_one_letter_code
_entity_poly.pdbx_strand_id
1 'polypeptide(L)' 'MNTVAHKTILARHKVNGPFGIADQAAEDYLIKNGFARYTRRPLMLLTPKGQAYAKREKAWLSQSARARS' A
#
# COMPACT_ATOMS: atom_id res chain seq x y z
N MET A 1 1.76 -13.20 0.06
CA MET A 1 1.64 -11.73 0.08
C MET A 1 1.18 -11.28 -1.30
N ASN A 2 0.13 -10.44 -1.43
CA ASN A 2 -0.28 -9.95 -2.75
C ASN A 2 0.71 -8.86 -3.22
N THR A 3 1.55 -9.20 -4.19
CA THR A 3 2.66 -8.34 -4.67
C THR A 3 2.15 -7.04 -5.28
N VAL A 4 1.01 -7.07 -5.99
CA VAL A 4 0.42 -5.88 -6.61
C VAL A 4 -0.11 -4.93 -5.55
N ALA A 5 -0.83 -5.45 -4.55
CA ALA A 5 -1.31 -4.66 -3.42
C ALA A 5 -0.16 -4.01 -2.63
N HIS A 6 0.88 -4.79 -2.34
CA HIS A 6 2.07 -4.32 -1.63
C HIS A 6 2.79 -3.19 -2.39
N LYS A 7 3.08 -3.39 -3.69
CA LYS A 7 3.69 -2.35 -4.54
C LYS A 7 2.82 -1.09 -4.59
N THR A 8 1.50 -1.26 -4.65
CA THR A 8 0.58 -0.12 -4.69
C THR A 8 0.61 0.68 -3.39
N ILE A 9 0.62 0.03 -2.22
CA ILE A 9 0.75 0.72 -0.93
C ILE A 9 2.06 1.52 -0.87
N LEU A 10 3.18 0.93 -1.29
CA LEU A 10 4.49 1.60 -1.29
C LEU A 10 4.57 2.80 -2.23
N ALA A 11 3.94 2.70 -3.41
CA ALA A 11 3.85 3.77 -4.39
C ALA A 11 2.94 4.91 -3.90
N ARG A 12 1.79 4.56 -3.33
CA ARG A 12 0.76 5.53 -2.90
C ARG A 12 1.04 6.16 -1.54
N HIS A 13 1.91 5.60 -0.70
CA HIS A 13 2.27 6.19 0.60
C HIS A 13 2.77 7.64 0.51
N LYS A 14 3.43 8.04 -0.58
CA LYS A 14 3.89 9.43 -0.78
C LYS A 14 2.87 10.32 -1.49
N VAL A 15 1.86 9.73 -2.14
CA VAL A 15 0.86 10.44 -2.92
C VAL A 15 -0.41 10.50 -2.09
N ASN A 16 -0.66 11.65 -1.45
CA ASN A 16 -1.79 11.84 -0.57
C ASN A 16 -3.08 12.12 -1.39
N GLY A 17 -3.48 11.17 -2.23
CA GLY A 17 -4.60 11.32 -3.15
C GLY A 17 -5.35 10.01 -3.43
N PRO A 18 -6.61 10.08 -3.86
CA PRO A 18 -7.40 8.90 -4.22
C PRO A 18 -6.75 8.14 -5.37
N PHE A 19 -6.80 6.82 -5.32
CA PHE A 19 -6.30 5.95 -6.39
C PHE A 19 -7.26 4.79 -6.63
N GLY A 20 -7.23 4.22 -7.84
CA GLY A 20 -7.90 2.97 -8.15
C GLY A 20 -6.87 1.88 -8.48
N ILE A 21 -7.30 0.62 -8.42
CA ILE A 21 -6.53 -0.55 -8.84
C ILE A 21 -7.42 -1.36 -9.78
N ALA A 22 -6.89 -1.77 -10.93
CA ALA A 22 -7.62 -2.61 -11.89
C ALA A 22 -7.66 -4.09 -11.48
N ASP A 23 -6.67 -4.54 -10.70
CA ASP A 23 -6.58 -5.90 -10.17
C ASP A 23 -7.53 -6.06 -8.97
N GLN A 24 -8.60 -6.83 -9.17
CA GLN A 24 -9.63 -7.07 -8.15
C GLN A 24 -9.06 -7.80 -6.92
N ALA A 25 -8.11 -8.73 -7.09
CA ALA A 25 -7.54 -9.47 -5.97
C ALA A 25 -6.67 -8.56 -5.08
N ALA A 26 -5.98 -7.59 -5.68
CA ALA A 26 -5.22 -6.58 -4.97
C ALA A 26 -6.14 -5.58 -4.25
N GLU A 27 -7.17 -5.09 -4.93
CA GLU A 27 -8.21 -4.25 -4.32
C GLU A 27 -8.85 -4.94 -3.11
N ASP A 28 -9.33 -6.16 -3.28
CA ASP A 28 -9.91 -6.98 -2.22
C ASP A 28 -8.96 -7.14 -1.04
N TYR A 29 -7.69 -7.43 -1.32
CA TYR A 29 -6.67 -7.58 -0.28
C TYR A 29 -6.50 -6.29 0.52
N LEU A 30 -6.43 -5.12 -0.14
CA LEU A 30 -6.27 -3.84 0.54
C LEU A 30 -7.47 -3.50 1.41
N ILE A 31 -8.68 -3.74 0.92
CA ILE A 31 -9.92 -3.44 1.63
C ILE A 31 -10.11 -4.43 2.79
N LYS A 32 -10.02 -5.74 2.54
CA LYS A 32 -10.20 -6.79 3.57
C LYS A 32 -9.21 -6.66 4.73
N ASN A 33 -7.96 -6.26 4.44
CA ASN A 33 -6.95 -6.06 5.48
C ASN A 33 -6.98 -4.65 6.10
N GLY A 34 -7.86 -3.76 5.63
CA GLY A 34 -8.01 -2.39 6.14
C GLY A 34 -6.82 -1.48 5.81
N PHE A 35 -6.04 -1.80 4.78
CA PHE A 35 -4.94 -0.95 4.30
C PHE A 35 -5.44 0.21 3.44
N ALA A 36 -6.57 0.03 2.76
CA ALA A 36 -7.26 1.07 2.02
C ALA A 36 -8.75 1.12 2.41
N ARG A 37 -9.38 2.25 2.13
CA ARG A 37 -10.83 2.43 2.23
C ARG A 37 -11.36 3.11 0.98
N TYR A 38 -12.57 2.74 0.55
CA TYR A 38 -13.21 3.45 -0.56
C TYR A 38 -13.58 4.88 -0.16
N THR A 39 -13.31 5.82 -1.06
CA THR A 39 -13.92 7.16 -1.02
C THR A 39 -15.10 7.22 -1.98
N ARG A 40 -14.93 6.68 -3.20
CA ARG A 40 -15.97 6.48 -4.21
C ARG A 40 -15.48 5.44 -5.19
N ARG A 41 -16.15 4.29 -5.34
CA ARG A 41 -15.68 3.22 -6.25
C ARG A 41 -15.43 3.75 -7.68
N PRO A 42 -14.30 3.38 -8.32
CA PRO A 42 -13.22 2.49 -7.85
C PRO A 42 -12.09 3.19 -7.06
N LEU A 43 -12.28 4.46 -6.68
CA LEU A 43 -11.30 5.25 -5.93
C LEU A 43 -11.30 4.90 -4.43
N MET A 44 -10.08 4.71 -3.92
CA MET A 44 -9.76 4.41 -2.54
C MET A 44 -8.61 5.29 -2.03
N LEU A 45 -8.49 5.40 -0.71
CA LEU A 45 -7.40 6.06 -0.01
C LEU A 45 -6.71 5.09 0.94
N LEU A 46 -5.40 5.28 1.13
CA LEU A 46 -4.68 4.55 2.17
C LEU A 46 -5.18 4.99 3.55
N THR A 47 -5.45 4.01 4.40
CA THR A 47 -5.78 4.26 5.81
C THR A 47 -4.50 4.53 6.59
N PRO A 48 -4.58 5.05 7.84
CA PRO A 48 -3.42 5.15 8.73
C PRO A 48 -2.68 3.81 8.89
N LYS A 49 -3.40 2.68 8.87
CA LYS A 49 -2.82 1.33 8.91
C LYS A 49 -2.00 1.04 7.64
N GLY A 50 -2.54 1.34 6.46
CA GLY A 50 -1.81 1.20 5.20
C GLY A 50 -0.57 2.08 5.12
N GLN A 51 -0.65 3.31 5.65
CA GLN A 51 0.51 4.21 5.72
C GLN A 51 1.59 3.67 6.67
N ALA A 52 1.21 3.24 7.87
CA ALA A 52 2.13 2.66 8.84
C ALA A 52 2.83 1.40 8.28
N TYR A 53 2.09 0.55 7.55
CA TYR A 53 2.66 -0.60 6.85
C TYR A 53 3.72 -0.19 5.83
N ALA A 54 3.41 0.76 4.94
CA ALA A 54 4.38 1.24 3.96
C ALA A 54 5.64 1.86 4.60
N LYS A 55 5.48 2.58 5.72
CA LYS A 55 6.62 3.16 6.45
C LYS A 55 7.54 2.08 7.02
N ARG A 56 6.98 1.02 7.61
CA ARG A 56 7.74 -0.13 8.14
C ARG A 56 8.50 -0.84 7.03
N GLU A 57 7.83 -1.12 5.92
CA GLU A 57 8.46 -1.81 4.79
C GLU A 57 9.59 -1.00 4.14
N LYS A 58 9.42 0.31 3.99
CA LYS A 58 10.54 1.15 3.52
C LYS A 58 11.71 1.17 4.48
N ALA A 59 11.46 1.20 5.79
CA ALA A 59 12.53 1.14 6.78
C ALA A 59 13.29 -0.20 6.70
N TRP A 60 12.56 -1.31 6.57
CA TRP A 60 13.14 -2.64 6.42
C TRP A 60 13.95 -2.78 5.12
N LEU A 61 13.43 -2.27 3.99
CA LEU A 61 14.15 -2.25 2.72
C LEU A 61 15.41 -1.38 2.77
N SER A 62 15.34 -0.22 3.41
CA SER A 62 16.50 0.66 3.59
C SER A 62 17.57 0.04 4.47
N GLN A 63 17.18 -0.67 5.53
CA GLN A 63 18.10 -1.37 6.42
C GLN A 63 18.76 -2.57 5.71
N SER A 64 17.96 -3.35 4.97
CA SER A 64 18.45 -4.49 4.19
C SER A 64 19.36 -4.08 3.04
N ALA A 65 19.12 -2.93 2.41
CA ALA A 65 20.02 -2.37 1.40
C ALA A 65 21.38 -1.99 2.00
N ARG A 66 21.38 -1.42 3.21
CA ARG A 66 22.58 -1.01 3.94
C ARG A 66 23.37 -2.18 4.53
N ALA A 67 22.71 -3.31 4.79
CA ALA A 67 23.36 -4.54 5.25
C ALA A 67 24.01 -5.35 4.13
N ARG A 68 23.70 -5.04 2.86
CA ARG A 68 24.30 -5.67 1.66
C ARG A 68 25.42 -4.85 1.02
N SER A 69 25.66 -3.63 1.52
CA SER A 69 26.73 -2.71 1.10
C SER A 69 27.86 -2.74 2.11
#